data_AF-A0A6A0I1T0-F1
#
_entry.id   AF-A0A6A0I1T0-F1
#
_cell.length_a   1.000
_cell.length_b   1.000
_cell.length_c   1.000
_cell.angle_alpha   90.00
_cell.angle_beta   90.00
_cell.angle_gamma   90.00
#
_symmetry.space_group_name_H-M   'P 1'
#
loop_
_entity.id
_entity.type
_entity.pdbx_description
1 polymer ?
#
loop_
_entity_poly.entity_id
_entity_poly.type
_entity_poly.pdbx_seq_one_letter_code
_entity_poly.pdbx_strand_id
1 'polypeptide(L)'
;MAKVKTHRNYLSGVKDWKVRNMIQGYLQACHAYQEMRQARVRKQRAPSFEVLKEISDTLYRVKEDHHLVFRRPDEANSKNSGHKLVPGYADTAFIDHVGLLFHKIMVVRELRYILEHYAHNKENWEAHFQALQTNLQLIDEVFEKGLALVLEFMRSHSDNTLLLAFFIEHDKKIAKCVKLDAKKVLHELITKVDLPQAYFKVAQYYYDSGWPDRALKAVQRCLAEDARHAGARELLQRVRANAPAHNGAGSMSHDSPPAIEATTVAS
;
A
#
# COMPACT_ATOMS: atom_id res chain seq x y z
N MET A 1 -32.20 12.97 -7.78
CA MET A 1 -31.81 11.54 -7.78
C MET A 1 -30.66 11.20 -8.74
N ALA A 2 -30.59 11.77 -9.96
CA ALA A 2 -29.50 11.48 -10.92
C ALA A 2 -28.07 11.78 -10.41
N LYS A 3 -27.84 12.95 -9.76
CA LYS A 3 -26.53 13.34 -9.19
C LYS A 3 -25.98 12.39 -8.11
N VAL A 4 -26.86 11.73 -7.34
CA VAL A 4 -26.47 10.77 -6.30
C VAL A 4 -26.01 9.44 -6.91
N LYS A 5 -26.60 9.05 -8.05
CA LYS A 5 -26.26 7.83 -8.78
C LYS A 5 -24.90 7.96 -9.48
N THR A 6 -24.61 9.11 -10.10
CA THR A 6 -23.29 9.40 -10.70
C THR A 6 -22.16 9.46 -9.67
N HIS A 7 -22.41 10.04 -8.50
CA HIS A 7 -21.38 10.13 -7.44
C HIS A 7 -21.05 8.78 -6.80
N ARG A 8 -22.04 7.90 -6.60
CA ARG A 8 -21.79 6.52 -6.13
C ARG A 8 -20.98 5.71 -7.14
N ASN A 9 -21.26 5.85 -8.42
CA ASN A 9 -20.53 5.16 -9.49
C ASN A 9 -19.07 5.64 -9.60
N TYR A 10 -18.83 6.94 -9.39
CA TYR A 10 -17.47 7.48 -9.33
C TYR A 10 -16.68 6.93 -8.13
N LEU A 11 -17.30 6.92 -6.94
CA LEU A 11 -16.64 6.41 -5.73
C LEU A 11 -16.37 4.91 -5.78
N SER A 12 -17.23 4.11 -6.41
CA SER A 12 -16.92 2.70 -6.63
C SER A 12 -15.72 2.52 -7.57
N GLY A 13 -15.56 3.39 -8.57
CA GLY A 13 -14.40 3.36 -9.48
C GLY A 13 -13.10 3.81 -8.81
N VAL A 14 -13.16 4.79 -7.91
CA VAL A 14 -11.99 5.30 -7.19
C VAL A 14 -11.62 4.45 -5.97
N LYS A 15 -12.59 3.75 -5.37
CA LYS A 15 -12.39 2.90 -4.19
C LYS A 15 -11.25 1.92 -4.40
N ASP A 16 -11.28 1.17 -5.50
CA ASP A 16 -10.31 0.11 -5.74
C ASP A 16 -8.88 0.66 -5.83
N TRP A 17 -8.72 1.81 -6.49
CA TRP A 17 -7.44 2.50 -6.59
C TRP A 17 -6.96 3.02 -5.23
N LYS A 18 -7.86 3.63 -4.44
CA LYS A 18 -7.55 4.15 -3.10
C LYS A 18 -7.23 3.04 -2.10
N VAL A 19 -7.95 1.92 -2.13
CA VAL A 19 -7.65 0.75 -1.30
C VAL A 19 -6.26 0.19 -1.60
N ARG A 20 -5.94 0.04 -2.89
CA ARG A 20 -4.59 -0.36 -3.32
C ARG A 20 -3.52 0.62 -2.83
N ASN A 21 -3.77 1.93 -2.91
CA ASN A 21 -2.83 2.94 -2.42
C ASN A 21 -2.68 2.95 -0.89
N MET A 22 -3.76 2.77 -0.14
CA MET A 22 -3.71 2.63 1.32
C MET A 22 -2.83 1.47 1.74
N ILE A 23 -2.99 0.31 1.09
CA ILE A 23 -2.18 -0.88 1.37
C ILE A 23 -0.72 -0.64 0.97
N GLN A 24 -0.47 -0.09 -0.22
CA GLN A 24 0.89 0.24 -0.65
C GLN A 24 1.56 1.21 0.33
N GLY A 25 0.88 2.30 0.71
CA GLY A 25 1.41 3.32 1.62
C GLY A 25 1.69 2.74 3.00
N TYR A 26 0.79 1.91 3.54
CA TYR A 26 1.04 1.22 4.80
C TYR A 26 2.29 0.32 4.74
N LEU A 27 2.44 -0.46 3.67
CA LEU A 27 3.60 -1.34 3.50
C LEU A 27 4.90 -0.55 3.30
N GLN A 28 4.85 0.59 2.61
CA GLN A 28 6.00 1.51 2.49
C GLN A 28 6.42 2.05 3.86
N ALA A 29 5.46 2.53 4.66
CA ALA A 29 5.71 3.00 6.02
C ALA A 29 6.26 1.88 6.91
N CYS A 30 5.70 0.67 6.81
CA CYS A 30 6.19 -0.51 7.52
C CYS A 30 7.64 -0.84 7.13
N HIS A 31 7.94 -0.86 5.83
CA HIS A 31 9.30 -1.14 5.35
C HIS A 31 10.31 -0.10 5.84
N ALA A 32 10.00 1.19 5.67
CA ALA A 32 10.86 2.28 6.13
C ALA A 32 11.10 2.20 7.65
N TYR A 33 10.05 1.90 8.43
CA TYR A 33 10.18 1.69 9.87
C TYR A 33 11.04 0.47 10.21
N GLN A 34 10.89 -0.66 9.51
CA GLN A 34 11.70 -1.85 9.72
C GLN A 34 13.18 -1.59 9.41
N GLU A 35 13.50 -0.87 8.33
CA GLU A 35 14.89 -0.50 7.99
C GLU A 35 15.49 0.43 9.05
N MET A 36 14.73 1.44 9.47
CA MET A 36 15.11 2.34 10.56
C MET A 36 15.38 1.57 11.86
N ARG A 37 14.49 0.65 12.23
CA ARG A 37 14.62 -0.21 13.42
C ARG A 37 15.86 -1.10 13.33
N GLN A 38 16.10 -1.72 12.18
CA GLN A 38 17.30 -2.55 11.98
C GLN A 38 18.59 -1.73 12.09
N ALA A 39 18.61 -0.53 11.53
CA ALA A 39 19.74 0.39 11.66
C ALA A 39 19.97 0.80 13.12
N ARG A 40 18.89 1.07 13.87
CA ARG A 40 18.94 1.36 15.31
C ARG A 40 19.55 0.21 16.10
N VAL A 41 19.07 -1.01 15.91
CA VAL A 41 19.53 -2.19 16.66
C VAL A 41 20.98 -2.56 16.30
N ARG A 42 21.34 -2.55 15.01
CA ARG A 42 22.67 -3.00 14.56
C ARG A 42 23.76 -1.94 14.70
N LYS A 43 23.44 -0.67 14.48
CA LYS A 43 24.41 0.43 14.42
C LYS A 43 24.31 1.38 15.62
N GLN A 44 23.40 1.11 16.56
CA GLN A 44 23.10 1.97 17.72
C GLN A 44 22.82 3.43 17.33
N ARG A 45 22.28 3.65 16.12
CA ARG A 45 21.96 4.99 15.62
C ARG A 45 20.54 5.36 15.99
N ALA A 46 20.37 6.55 16.58
CA ALA A 46 19.06 7.15 16.71
C ALA A 46 18.44 7.37 15.31
N PRO A 47 17.11 7.25 15.17
CA PRO A 47 16.44 7.57 13.91
C PRO A 47 16.62 9.06 13.58
N SER A 48 16.80 9.39 12.30
CA SER A 48 16.84 10.80 11.86
C SER A 48 15.43 11.38 11.80
N PHE A 49 15.33 12.70 11.95
CA PHE A 49 14.08 13.44 11.80
C PHE A 49 13.44 13.17 10.44
N GLU A 50 14.21 13.22 9.35
CA GLU A 50 13.69 13.04 7.98
C GLU A 50 13.06 11.67 7.74
N VAL A 51 13.64 10.59 8.29
CA VAL A 51 13.04 9.24 8.16
C VAL A 51 11.71 9.17 8.91
N LEU A 52 11.64 9.76 10.10
CA LEU A 52 10.40 9.80 10.88
C LEU A 52 9.33 10.65 10.18
N LYS A 53 9.74 11.77 9.56
CA LYS A 53 8.88 12.62 8.75
C LYS A 53 8.32 11.86 7.56
N GLU A 54 9.15 11.17 6.78
CA GLU A 54 8.72 10.37 5.63
C GLU A 54 7.69 9.30 6.03
N ILE A 55 7.94 8.59 7.14
CA ILE A 55 6.98 7.60 7.67
C ILE A 55 5.66 8.26 8.06
N SER A 56 5.71 9.39 8.80
CA SER A 56 4.51 10.11 9.21
C SER A 56 3.70 10.65 8.03
N ASP A 57 4.37 11.21 7.01
CA ASP A 57 3.72 11.76 5.82
C ASP A 57 3.07 10.65 4.98
N THR A 58 3.72 9.48 4.92
CA THR A 58 3.16 8.30 4.25
C THR A 58 1.92 7.80 4.97
N LEU A 59 1.96 7.66 6.29
CA LEU A 59 0.78 7.25 7.09
C LEU A 59 -0.35 8.29 7.01
N TYR A 60 -0.03 9.58 6.97
CA TYR A 60 -1.00 10.64 6.74
C TYR A 60 -1.73 10.48 5.40
N ARG A 61 -0.99 10.22 4.31
CA ARG A 61 -1.60 9.97 2.99
C ARG A 61 -2.53 8.75 2.99
N VAL A 62 -2.17 7.68 3.71
CA VAL A 62 -3.06 6.52 3.88
C VAL A 62 -4.38 6.93 4.54
N LYS A 63 -4.32 7.80 5.57
CA LYS A 63 -5.54 8.31 6.23
C LYS A 63 -6.39 9.17 5.31
N GLU A 64 -5.75 10.03 4.52
CA GLU A 64 -6.45 10.87 3.56
C GLU A 64 -7.12 10.03 2.46
N ASP A 65 -6.44 9.02 1.93
CA ASP A 65 -7.02 8.08 0.96
C ASP A 65 -8.23 7.34 1.54
N HIS A 66 -8.17 6.94 2.82
CA HIS A 66 -9.33 6.37 3.52
C HIS A 66 -10.48 7.38 3.59
N HIS A 67 -10.21 8.60 4.05
CA HIS A 67 -11.23 9.63 4.20
C HIS A 67 -11.83 10.10 2.87
N LEU A 68 -11.16 9.91 1.73
CA LEU A 68 -11.73 10.22 0.41
C LEU A 68 -12.84 9.22 0.03
N VAL A 69 -12.71 7.96 0.43
CA VAL A 69 -13.63 6.88 0.06
C VAL A 69 -14.70 6.67 1.12
N PHE A 70 -14.29 6.62 2.38
CA PHE A 70 -15.11 6.20 3.51
C PHE A 70 -15.49 7.38 4.39
N ARG A 71 -16.70 7.29 4.96
CA ARG A 71 -17.14 8.19 6.03
C ARG A 71 -16.30 7.94 7.28
N ARG A 72 -16.10 8.98 8.08
CA ARG A 72 -15.61 8.77 9.45
C ARG A 72 -16.70 8.03 10.24
N PRO A 73 -16.36 7.08 11.13
CA PRO A 73 -17.31 6.41 12.01
C PRO A 73 -18.02 7.34 13.02
N ASP A 74 -17.64 8.61 13.06
CA ASP A 74 -18.01 9.56 14.11
C ASP A 74 -19.35 10.26 13.83
N GLU A 75 -20.33 10.06 14.72
CA GLU A 75 -21.67 10.66 14.65
C GLU A 75 -21.63 12.20 14.71
N ALA A 76 -20.60 12.77 15.36
CA ALA A 76 -20.44 14.22 15.54
C ALA A 76 -20.21 14.97 14.22
N ASN A 77 -19.75 14.29 13.17
CA ASN A 77 -19.45 14.87 11.84
C ASN A 77 -20.43 14.44 10.74
N SER A 78 -21.62 13.98 11.11
CA SER A 78 -22.64 13.42 10.21
C SER A 78 -23.09 14.36 9.07
N LYS A 79 -22.85 15.68 9.16
CA LYS A 79 -23.38 16.68 8.22
C LYS A 79 -22.70 16.72 6.84
N ASN A 80 -21.50 16.14 6.66
CA ASN A 80 -20.75 16.18 5.38
C ASN A 80 -20.56 14.81 4.69
N SER A 81 -21.23 13.75 5.16
CA SER A 81 -20.86 12.36 4.84
C SER A 81 -21.76 11.67 3.81
N GLY A 82 -22.86 12.29 3.39
CA GLY A 82 -23.91 11.66 2.55
C GLY A 82 -23.43 11.05 1.22
N HIS A 83 -22.27 11.48 0.72
CA HIS A 83 -21.72 11.01 -0.55
C HIS A 83 -20.71 9.86 -0.42
N LYS A 84 -20.08 9.63 0.73
CA LYS A 84 -19.02 8.60 0.91
C LYS A 84 -19.57 7.22 1.27
N LEU A 85 -18.74 6.18 1.17
CA LEU A 85 -19.09 4.80 1.55
C LEU A 85 -19.07 4.62 3.07
N VAL A 86 -19.90 3.70 3.57
CA VAL A 86 -19.84 3.29 4.99
C VAL A 86 -18.71 2.26 5.13
N PRO A 87 -17.71 2.48 6.00
CA PRO A 87 -16.65 1.50 6.22
C PRO A 87 -17.20 0.24 6.89
N GLY A 88 -16.66 -0.92 6.50
CA GLY A 88 -16.86 -2.16 7.24
C GLY A 88 -16.02 -2.20 8.52
N TYR A 89 -16.12 -3.32 9.24
CA TYR A 89 -15.32 -3.55 10.45
C TYR A 89 -13.81 -3.51 10.16
N ALA A 90 -13.36 -4.28 9.15
CA ALA A 90 -11.95 -4.32 8.76
C ALA A 90 -11.41 -2.96 8.28
N ASP A 91 -12.24 -2.17 7.56
CA ASP A 91 -11.89 -0.82 7.11
C ASP A 91 -11.63 0.10 8.31
N THR A 92 -12.55 0.06 9.30
CA THR A 92 -12.49 0.87 10.52
C THR A 92 -11.28 0.48 11.38
N ALA A 93 -11.10 -0.81 11.62
CA ALA A 93 -9.98 -1.29 12.43
C ALA A 93 -8.61 -0.99 11.80
N PHE A 94 -8.51 -1.08 10.47
CA PHE A 94 -7.30 -0.69 9.74
C PHE A 94 -7.01 0.79 9.88
N ILE A 95 -7.99 1.67 9.65
CA ILE A 95 -7.74 3.12 9.71
C ILE A 95 -7.43 3.59 11.14
N ASP A 96 -8.04 3.01 12.16
CA ASP A 96 -7.76 3.33 13.55
C ASP A 96 -6.32 2.93 13.91
N HIS A 97 -5.88 1.75 13.45
CA HIS A 97 -4.48 1.30 13.59
C HIS A 97 -3.50 2.24 12.88
N VAL A 98 -3.77 2.61 11.62
CA VAL A 98 -2.97 3.60 10.88
C VAL A 98 -2.94 4.94 11.60
N GLY A 99 -4.08 5.39 12.14
CA GLY A 99 -4.21 6.60 12.93
C GLY A 99 -3.32 6.58 14.17
N LEU A 100 -3.34 5.49 14.92
CA LEU A 100 -2.51 5.31 16.10
C LEU A 100 -1.02 5.33 15.75
N LEU A 101 -0.60 4.60 14.71
CA LEU A 101 0.78 4.61 14.24
C LEU A 101 1.23 6.02 13.82
N PHE A 102 0.40 6.74 13.06
CA PHE A 102 0.68 8.10 12.65
C PHE A 102 0.97 8.99 13.86
N HIS A 103 0.07 8.99 14.86
CA HIS A 103 0.24 9.82 16.04
C HIS A 103 1.47 9.42 16.88
N LYS A 104 1.78 8.13 17.01
CA LYS A 104 2.99 7.67 17.72
C LYS A 104 4.28 8.06 17.00
N ILE A 105 4.33 7.93 15.68
CA ILE A 105 5.48 8.37 14.88
C ILE A 105 5.67 9.89 14.99
N MET A 106 4.58 10.67 14.97
CA MET A 106 4.62 12.13 15.15
C MET A 106 5.27 12.52 16.49
N VAL A 107 4.94 11.82 17.58
CA VAL A 107 5.56 12.05 18.90
C VAL A 107 7.07 11.80 18.85
N VAL A 108 7.51 10.69 18.25
CA VAL A 108 8.94 10.36 18.12
C VAL A 108 9.66 11.38 17.23
N ARG A 109 9.01 11.85 16.16
CA ARG A 109 9.52 12.89 15.27
C ARG A 109 9.78 14.19 16.03
N GLU A 110 8.83 14.60 16.87
CA GLU A 110 8.97 15.79 17.71
C GLU A 110 10.07 15.65 18.76
N LEU A 111 10.13 14.50 19.45
CA LEU A 111 11.21 14.21 20.40
C LEU A 111 12.58 14.25 19.71
N ARG A 112 12.67 13.77 18.46
CA ARG A 112 13.91 13.85 17.68
C ARG A 112 14.28 15.30 17.36
N TYR A 113 13.31 16.12 16.96
CA TYR A 113 13.50 17.54 16.72
C TYR A 113 14.00 18.28 17.97
N ILE A 114 13.40 18.00 19.14
CA ILE A 114 13.81 18.56 20.43
C ILE A 114 15.27 18.20 20.75
N LEU A 115 15.65 16.93 20.58
CA LEU A 115 17.01 16.47 20.81
C LEU A 115 18.04 17.12 19.87
N GLU A 116 17.64 17.47 18.66
CA GLU A 116 18.51 18.12 17.67
C GLU A 116 18.67 19.63 17.90
N HIS A 117 17.64 20.31 18.39
CA HIS A 117 17.58 21.78 18.37
C HIS A 117 17.47 22.47 19.73
N TYR A 118 17.00 21.79 20.78
CA TYR A 118 16.64 22.45 22.05
C TYR A 118 17.24 21.79 23.29
N ALA A 119 17.65 20.53 23.23
CA ALA A 119 18.19 19.79 24.38
C ALA A 119 19.70 20.01 24.56
N HIS A 120 20.11 21.23 24.96
CA HIS A 120 21.52 21.60 25.07
C HIS A 120 22.21 21.17 26.38
N ASN A 121 21.45 20.93 27.45
CA ASN A 121 22.01 20.42 28.71
C ASN A 121 21.81 18.91 28.82
N LYS A 122 22.70 18.25 29.59
CA LYS A 122 22.78 16.80 29.68
C LYS A 122 21.50 16.17 30.23
N GLU A 123 20.94 16.74 31.29
CA GLU A 123 19.76 16.21 31.96
C GLU A 123 18.51 16.23 31.06
N ASN A 124 18.28 17.35 30.37
CA ASN A 124 17.16 17.49 29.42
C ASN A 124 17.35 16.56 28.22
N TRP A 125 18.59 16.43 27.72
CA TRP A 125 18.90 15.50 26.65
C TRP A 125 18.61 14.05 27.05
N GLU A 126 19.05 13.62 28.23
CA GLU A 126 18.83 12.26 28.74
C GLU A 126 17.33 11.97 28.90
N ALA A 127 16.57 12.89 29.48
CA ALA A 127 15.13 12.75 29.65
C ALA A 127 14.39 12.56 28.30
N HIS A 128 14.67 13.43 27.32
CA HIS A 128 14.05 13.33 26.00
C HIS A 128 14.52 12.10 25.21
N PHE A 129 15.77 11.67 25.38
CA PHE A 129 16.27 10.46 24.75
C PHE A 129 15.60 9.21 25.33
N GLN A 130 15.37 9.14 26.64
CA GLN A 130 14.60 8.04 27.25
C GLN A 130 13.14 8.03 26.78
N ALA A 131 12.51 9.20 26.68
CA ALA A 131 11.16 9.32 26.12
C ALA A 131 11.10 8.84 24.66
N LEU A 132 12.14 9.16 23.86
CA LEU A 132 12.27 8.69 22.47
C LEU A 132 12.34 7.16 22.42
N GLN A 133 13.20 6.53 23.23
CA GLN A 133 13.33 5.07 23.27
C GLN A 133 12.03 4.38 23.68
N THR A 134 11.35 4.92 24.69
CA THR A 134 10.07 4.38 25.17
C THR A 134 9.01 4.44 24.07
N ASN A 135 8.86 5.58 23.39
CA ASN A 135 7.88 5.70 22.31
C ASN A 135 8.22 4.83 21.10
N LEU A 136 9.51 4.63 20.79
CA LEU A 136 9.95 3.70 19.76
C LEU A 136 9.60 2.24 20.09
N GLN A 137 9.69 1.83 21.37
CA GLN A 137 9.23 0.50 21.80
C GLN A 137 7.72 0.35 21.67
N LEU A 138 6.96 1.38 22.05
CA LEU A 138 5.50 1.38 21.86
C LEU A 138 5.10 1.26 20.38
N ILE A 139 5.85 1.88 19.46
CA ILE A 139 5.59 1.73 18.02
C ILE A 139 5.86 0.29 17.56
N ASP A 140 6.93 -0.34 18.05
CA ASP A 140 7.20 -1.76 17.78
C ASP A 140 5.99 -2.63 18.17
N GLU A 141 5.43 -2.42 19.37
CA GLU A 141 4.25 -3.15 19.82
C GLU A 141 3.00 -2.87 18.97
N VAL A 142 2.79 -1.62 18.56
CA VAL A 142 1.63 -1.26 17.72
C VAL A 142 1.72 -1.97 16.37
N PHE A 143 2.89 -2.00 15.73
CA PHE A 143 3.08 -2.77 14.49
C PHE A 143 2.80 -4.27 14.66
N GLU A 144 3.17 -4.84 15.80
CA GLU A 144 2.92 -6.26 16.08
C GLU A 144 1.44 -6.55 16.33
N LYS A 145 0.79 -5.77 17.20
CA LYS A 145 -0.62 -5.93 17.54
C LYS A 145 -1.54 -5.65 16.34
N GLY A 146 -1.17 -4.71 15.47
CA GLY A 146 -1.96 -4.34 14.30
C GLY A 146 -1.79 -5.25 13.09
N LEU A 147 -0.88 -6.22 13.11
CA LEU A 147 -0.64 -7.10 11.95
C LEU A 147 -1.90 -7.87 11.53
N ALA A 148 -2.65 -8.41 12.49
CA ALA A 148 -3.88 -9.13 12.22
C ALA A 148 -4.94 -8.23 11.54
N LEU A 149 -5.05 -6.97 11.99
CA LEU A 149 -5.99 -5.99 11.43
C LEU A 149 -5.66 -5.66 9.98
N VAL A 150 -4.37 -5.51 9.67
CA VAL A 150 -3.89 -5.24 8.32
C VAL A 150 -4.14 -6.43 7.40
N LEU A 151 -3.90 -7.66 7.88
CA LEU A 151 -4.18 -8.87 7.12
C LEU A 151 -5.69 -9.02 6.84
N GLU A 152 -6.53 -8.75 7.83
CA GLU A 152 -7.98 -8.77 7.67
C GLU A 152 -8.44 -7.76 6.61
N PHE A 153 -7.92 -6.53 6.66
CA PHE A 153 -8.20 -5.49 5.66
C PHE A 153 -7.74 -5.89 4.24
N MET A 154 -6.52 -6.43 4.11
CA MET A 154 -6.02 -6.92 2.82
C MET A 154 -6.92 -8.03 2.25
N ARG A 155 -7.36 -8.97 3.10
CA ARG A 155 -8.24 -10.08 2.71
C ARG A 155 -9.64 -9.60 2.34
N SER A 156 -10.20 -8.64 3.08
CA SER A 156 -11.54 -8.11 2.84
C SER A 156 -11.67 -7.37 1.51
N HIS A 157 -10.57 -6.99 0.89
CA HIS A 157 -10.54 -6.37 -0.45
C HIS A 157 -9.85 -7.24 -1.51
N SER A 158 -9.64 -8.53 -1.25
CA SER A 158 -8.95 -9.45 -2.18
C SER A 158 -9.74 -9.80 -3.46
N ASP A 159 -10.89 -9.18 -3.69
CA ASP A 159 -11.65 -9.17 -4.94
C ASP A 159 -11.29 -8.00 -5.88
N ASN A 160 -10.58 -6.98 -5.37
CA ASN A 160 -10.11 -5.82 -6.13
C ASN A 160 -8.94 -6.19 -7.05
N THR A 161 -9.14 -6.09 -8.37
CA THR A 161 -8.14 -6.45 -9.38
C THR A 161 -6.84 -5.64 -9.27
N LEU A 162 -6.90 -4.35 -8.91
CA LEU A 162 -5.71 -3.51 -8.73
C LEU A 162 -4.90 -3.96 -7.51
N LEU A 163 -5.58 -4.40 -6.45
CA LEU A 163 -4.93 -4.94 -5.27
C LEU A 163 -4.32 -6.32 -5.55
N LEU A 164 -5.03 -7.19 -6.28
CA LEU A 164 -4.52 -8.49 -6.73
C LEU A 164 -3.25 -8.32 -7.57
N ALA A 165 -3.27 -7.37 -8.52
CA ALA A 165 -2.10 -7.03 -9.33
C ALA A 165 -0.91 -6.62 -8.44
N PHE A 166 -1.16 -5.73 -7.47
CA PHE A 166 -0.16 -5.30 -6.50
C PHE A 166 0.39 -6.46 -5.65
N PHE A 167 -0.47 -7.37 -5.17
CA PHE A 167 -0.03 -8.55 -4.42
C PHE A 167 0.87 -9.46 -5.25
N ILE A 168 0.48 -9.75 -6.49
CA ILE A 168 1.21 -10.63 -7.39
C ILE A 168 2.57 -10.05 -7.81
N GLU A 169 2.66 -8.73 -7.98
CA GLU A 169 3.90 -8.04 -8.35
C GLU A 169 4.89 -7.86 -7.18
N HIS A 170 4.39 -7.86 -5.93
CA HIS A 170 5.18 -7.51 -4.76
C HIS A 170 5.15 -8.54 -3.63
N ASP A 171 4.72 -9.78 -3.93
CA ASP A 171 4.56 -10.91 -3.00
C ASP A 171 5.67 -11.04 -1.96
N LYS A 172 6.95 -11.06 -2.37
CA LYS A 172 8.11 -11.19 -1.48
C LYS A 172 8.26 -10.02 -0.51
N LYS A 173 8.02 -8.79 -0.98
CA LYS A 173 8.10 -7.58 -0.15
C LYS A 173 6.95 -7.55 0.85
N ILE A 174 5.76 -7.91 0.40
CA ILE A 174 4.58 -8.02 1.25
C ILE A 174 4.83 -9.06 2.33
N ALA A 175 5.26 -10.27 1.97
CA ALA A 175 5.55 -11.37 2.89
C ALA A 175 6.50 -10.94 4.02
N LYS A 176 7.58 -10.19 3.70
CA LYS A 176 8.50 -9.63 4.69
C LYS A 176 7.81 -8.64 5.63
N CYS A 177 6.98 -7.73 5.10
CA CYS A 177 6.30 -6.71 5.90
C CYS A 177 5.23 -7.30 6.82
N VAL A 178 4.48 -8.30 6.34
CA VAL A 178 3.42 -8.97 7.10
C VAL A 178 3.87 -10.23 7.82
N LYS A 179 5.18 -10.51 7.86
CA LYS A 179 5.79 -11.66 8.54
C LYS A 179 5.19 -13.03 8.12
N LEU A 180 4.84 -13.18 6.85
CA LEU A 180 4.33 -14.43 6.26
C LEU A 180 5.40 -15.12 5.40
N ASP A 181 5.21 -16.43 5.16
CA ASP A 181 6.02 -17.17 4.20
C ASP A 181 5.76 -16.65 2.78
N ALA A 182 6.82 -16.25 2.07
CA ALA A 182 6.72 -15.74 0.71
C ALA A 182 6.08 -16.73 -0.27
N LYS A 183 6.16 -18.05 -0.02
CA LYS A 183 5.50 -19.07 -0.85
C LYS A 183 3.99 -19.14 -0.62
N LYS A 184 3.52 -18.72 0.56
CA LYS A 184 2.13 -18.85 0.99
C LYS A 184 1.39 -17.52 1.03
N VAL A 185 2.10 -16.39 0.99
CA VAL A 185 1.53 -15.05 1.16
C VAL A 185 0.35 -14.78 0.23
N LEU A 186 0.43 -15.21 -1.03
CA LEU A 186 -0.68 -15.00 -1.97
C LEU A 186 -1.91 -15.83 -1.59
N HIS A 187 -1.74 -17.10 -1.21
CA HIS A 187 -2.84 -17.95 -0.73
C HIS A 187 -3.46 -17.42 0.58
N GLU A 188 -2.65 -16.80 1.43
CA GLU A 188 -3.14 -16.25 2.70
C GLU A 188 -3.86 -14.90 2.55
N LEU A 189 -3.48 -14.09 1.56
CA LEU A 189 -4.09 -12.78 1.33
C LEU A 189 -5.29 -12.85 0.37
N ILE A 190 -5.23 -13.73 -0.63
CA ILE A 190 -6.25 -13.87 -1.66
C ILE A 190 -7.28 -14.90 -1.19
N THR A 191 -8.40 -14.41 -0.64
CA THR A 191 -9.39 -15.25 0.06
C THR A 191 -10.78 -15.20 -0.57
N LYS A 192 -11.10 -14.13 -1.31
CA LYS A 192 -12.40 -13.96 -1.99
C LYS A 192 -12.48 -14.61 -3.37
N VAL A 193 -11.34 -14.96 -3.94
CA VAL A 193 -11.21 -15.69 -5.20
C VAL A 193 -10.13 -16.75 -5.03
N ASP A 194 -10.16 -17.81 -5.82
CA ASP A 194 -9.03 -18.71 -5.88
C ASP A 194 -7.82 -18.07 -6.60
N LEU A 195 -6.64 -18.63 -6.39
CA LEU A 195 -5.40 -18.09 -6.92
C LEU A 195 -5.31 -18.14 -8.47
N PRO A 196 -5.71 -19.22 -9.16
CA PRO A 196 -5.83 -19.23 -10.62
C PRO A 196 -6.71 -18.09 -11.15
N GLN A 197 -7.90 -17.91 -10.58
CA GLN A 197 -8.85 -16.86 -10.96
C GLN A 197 -8.28 -15.46 -10.69
N ALA A 198 -7.52 -15.28 -9.61
CA ALA A 198 -6.81 -14.02 -9.35
C ALA A 198 -5.77 -13.73 -10.44
N TYR A 199 -4.94 -14.72 -10.80
CA TYR A 199 -3.99 -14.58 -11.90
C TYR A 199 -4.71 -14.25 -13.21
N PHE A 200 -5.80 -14.94 -13.53
CA PHE A 200 -6.58 -14.67 -14.75
C PHE A 200 -7.16 -13.25 -14.77
N LYS A 201 -7.79 -12.78 -13.68
CA LYS A 201 -8.31 -11.40 -13.57
C LYS A 201 -7.23 -10.35 -13.80
N VAL A 202 -6.06 -10.55 -13.18
CA VAL A 202 -4.93 -9.62 -13.33
C VAL A 202 -4.36 -9.67 -14.75
N ALA A 203 -4.31 -10.86 -15.37
CA ALA A 203 -3.87 -10.99 -16.76
C ALA A 203 -4.80 -10.27 -17.73
N GLN A 204 -6.11 -10.42 -17.54
CA GLN A 204 -7.12 -9.73 -18.34
C GLN A 204 -6.98 -8.21 -18.18
N TYR A 205 -6.84 -7.74 -16.94
CA TYR A 205 -6.59 -6.32 -16.66
C TYR A 205 -5.34 -5.78 -17.36
N TYR A 206 -4.22 -6.51 -17.30
CA TYR A 206 -2.99 -6.09 -17.99
C TYR A 206 -3.14 -6.07 -19.51
N TYR A 207 -3.83 -7.06 -20.07
CA TYR A 207 -4.09 -7.11 -21.51
C TYR A 207 -4.96 -5.94 -21.95
N ASP A 208 -6.06 -5.68 -21.25
CA ASP A 208 -6.99 -4.58 -21.56
C ASP A 208 -6.34 -3.20 -21.35
N SER A 209 -5.34 -3.12 -20.46
CA SER A 209 -4.55 -1.90 -20.21
C SER A 209 -3.39 -1.71 -21.19
N GLY A 210 -3.22 -2.59 -22.18
CA GLY A 210 -2.15 -2.48 -23.18
C GLY A 210 -0.77 -2.93 -22.71
N TRP A 211 -0.69 -3.82 -21.72
CA TRP A 211 0.57 -4.38 -21.18
C TRP A 211 0.69 -5.88 -21.48
N PRO A 212 0.92 -6.29 -22.75
CA PRO A 212 0.89 -7.69 -23.16
C PRO A 212 1.94 -8.56 -22.47
N ASP A 213 3.14 -8.03 -22.17
CA ASP A 213 4.18 -8.79 -21.48
C ASP A 213 3.80 -9.13 -20.03
N ARG A 214 3.14 -8.19 -19.34
CA ARG A 214 2.63 -8.43 -17.99
C ARG A 214 1.45 -9.40 -18.03
N ALA A 215 0.56 -9.25 -19.00
CA ALA A 215 -0.54 -10.18 -19.24
C ALA A 215 -0.02 -11.61 -19.49
N LEU A 216 0.99 -11.78 -20.35
CA LEU A 216 1.59 -13.08 -20.65
C LEU A 216 2.12 -13.76 -19.38
N LYS A 217 2.88 -13.04 -18.55
CA LYS A 217 3.42 -13.56 -17.28
C LYS A 217 2.30 -14.00 -16.32
N ALA A 218 1.25 -13.20 -16.19
CA ALA A 218 0.11 -13.53 -15.33
C ALA A 218 -0.70 -14.73 -15.86
N VAL A 219 -0.93 -14.83 -17.17
CA VAL A 219 -1.57 -15.99 -17.80
C VAL A 219 -0.74 -17.26 -17.60
N GLN A 220 0.58 -17.19 -17.77
CA GLN A 220 1.46 -18.33 -17.53
C GLN A 220 1.38 -18.83 -16.08
N ARG A 221 1.33 -17.92 -15.10
CA ARG A 221 1.12 -18.28 -13.69
C ARG A 221 -0.25 -18.91 -13.46
N CYS A 222 -1.31 -18.37 -14.07
CA CYS A 222 -2.65 -18.98 -14.02
C CYS A 222 -2.63 -20.43 -14.52
N LEU A 223 -2.00 -20.69 -15.66
CA LEU A 223 -1.94 -22.02 -16.28
C LEU A 223 -0.98 -22.98 -15.56
N ALA A 224 -0.01 -22.46 -14.80
CA ALA A 224 0.83 -23.27 -13.92
C ALA A 224 0.03 -23.82 -12.72
N GLU A 225 -0.91 -23.03 -12.18
CA GLU A 225 -1.80 -23.46 -11.09
C GLU A 225 -2.99 -24.29 -11.59
N ASP A 226 -3.61 -23.91 -12.71
CA ASP A 226 -4.67 -24.66 -13.38
C ASP A 226 -4.44 -24.71 -14.90
N ALA A 227 -3.82 -25.80 -15.34
CA ALA A 227 -3.53 -26.04 -16.74
C ALA A 227 -4.77 -26.08 -17.63
N ARG A 228 -5.97 -26.35 -17.08
CA ARG A 228 -7.24 -26.50 -17.83
C ARG A 228 -8.09 -25.23 -17.85
N HIS A 229 -7.61 -24.13 -17.27
CA HIS A 229 -8.37 -22.88 -17.19
C HIS A 229 -8.69 -22.33 -18.59
N ALA A 230 -9.93 -22.52 -19.05
CA ALA A 230 -10.37 -22.22 -20.42
C ALA A 230 -10.11 -20.76 -20.81
N GLY A 231 -10.53 -19.80 -19.97
CA GLY A 231 -10.34 -18.37 -20.25
C GLY A 231 -8.87 -17.95 -20.33
N ALA A 232 -7.97 -18.61 -19.59
CA ALA A 232 -6.55 -18.28 -19.61
C ALA A 232 -5.88 -18.81 -20.88
N ARG A 233 -6.32 -19.97 -21.39
CA ARG A 233 -5.86 -20.51 -22.68
C ARG A 233 -6.28 -19.63 -23.85
N GLU A 234 -7.52 -19.14 -23.84
CA GLU A 234 -8.02 -18.21 -24.85
C GLU A 234 -7.27 -16.87 -24.78
N LEU A 235 -7.10 -16.32 -23.58
CA LEU A 235 -6.34 -15.09 -23.39
C LEU A 235 -4.87 -15.25 -23.81
N LEU A 236 -4.25 -16.41 -23.58
CA LEU A 236 -2.89 -16.70 -24.05
C LEU A 236 -2.77 -16.58 -25.57
N GLN A 237 -3.77 -17.09 -26.31
CA GLN A 237 -3.79 -16.99 -27.78
C GLN A 237 -3.89 -15.54 -28.24
N ARG A 238 -4.77 -14.75 -27.60
CA ARG A 238 -4.94 -13.31 -27.89
C ARG A 238 -3.67 -12.50 -27.57
N VAL A 239 -3.06 -12.75 -26.42
CA VAL A 239 -1.80 -12.10 -26.00
C VAL A 239 -0.68 -12.40 -26.99
N ARG A 240 -0.55 -13.66 -27.45
CA ARG A 240 0.47 -14.06 -28.43
C ARG A 240 0.24 -13.49 -29.81
N ALA A 241 -1.02 -13.38 -30.25
CA ALA A 241 -1.37 -12.78 -31.53
C ALA A 241 -1.05 -11.28 -31.58
N ASN A 242 -1.09 -10.59 -30.43
CA ASN A 242 -0.84 -9.16 -30.30
C ASN A 242 0.54 -8.82 -29.72
N ALA A 243 1.39 -9.81 -29.46
CA ALA A 243 2.78 -9.57 -29.08
C ALA A 243 3.55 -9.11 -30.33
N PRO A 244 4.26 -7.96 -30.30
CA PRO A 244 5.10 -7.57 -31.42
C PRO A 244 6.10 -8.71 -31.67
N ALA A 245 6.26 -9.09 -32.94
CA ALA A 245 7.26 -10.07 -33.33
C ALA A 245 8.62 -9.61 -32.78
N HIS A 246 9.14 -10.31 -31.78
CA HIS A 246 10.50 -10.09 -31.29
C HIS A 246 11.47 -10.51 -32.40
N ASN A 247 11.70 -9.61 -33.35
CA ASN A 247 12.92 -9.62 -34.15
C ASN A 247 14.05 -9.13 -33.25
N GLY A 248 15.13 -9.90 -33.23
CA GLY A 248 16.24 -9.75 -32.30
C GLY A 248 17.01 -8.43 -32.40
N ALA A 249 17.82 -8.23 -31.37
CA ALA A 249 18.84 -7.21 -31.17
C ALA A 249 18.34 -5.79 -30.83
N GLY A 250 18.62 -5.36 -29.59
CA GLY A 250 18.54 -3.95 -29.21
C GLY A 250 18.44 -3.70 -27.72
N SER A 251 19.60 -3.62 -27.06
CA SER A 251 19.94 -2.79 -25.88
C SER A 251 18.85 -2.42 -24.88
N MET A 252 19.05 -2.82 -23.62
CA MET A 252 18.40 -2.19 -22.46
C MET A 252 18.68 -0.68 -22.43
N SER A 253 17.64 0.15 -22.44
CA SER A 253 17.69 1.51 -21.92
C SER A 253 16.59 1.69 -20.87
N HIS A 254 17.01 2.15 -19.70
CA HIS A 254 16.14 2.61 -18.63
C HIS A 254 15.54 3.96 -19.05
N ASP A 255 14.33 3.97 -19.61
CA ASP A 255 13.61 5.22 -19.84
C ASP A 255 12.77 5.58 -18.62
N SER A 256 13.16 6.70 -18.01
CA SER A 256 12.45 7.41 -16.96
C SER A 256 11.09 7.90 -17.48
N PRO A 257 10.09 8.11 -16.60
CA PRO A 257 8.80 8.66 -17.00
C PRO A 257 8.96 10.06 -17.64
N PRO A 258 8.08 10.45 -18.57
CA PRO A 258 8.18 11.72 -19.27
C PRO A 258 8.05 12.89 -18.31
N ALA A 259 8.98 13.85 -18.43
CA ALA A 259 8.89 15.13 -17.75
C ALA A 259 7.66 15.89 -18.24
N ILE A 260 6.83 16.35 -17.30
CA ILE A 260 5.76 17.29 -17.57
C ILE A 260 6.43 18.64 -17.86
N GLU A 261 6.38 19.09 -19.11
CA GLU A 261 6.83 20.42 -19.50
C GLU A 261 6.00 21.46 -18.73
N ALA A 262 6.69 22.25 -17.91
CA ALA A 262 6.11 23.43 -17.28
C ALA A 262 5.81 24.45 -18.39
N THR A 263 4.53 24.63 -18.69
CA THR A 263 4.06 25.73 -19.53
C THR A 263 4.36 27.04 -18.80
N THR A 264 5.36 27.76 -19.30
CA THR A 264 5.62 29.15 -18.95
C THR A 264 4.45 29.98 -19.46
N VAL A 265 3.67 30.55 -18.54
CA VAL A 265 2.76 31.65 -18.88
C VAL A 265 3.54 32.93 -18.58
N ALA A 266 4.02 33.56 -19.66
CA ALA A 266 4.48 34.94 -19.63
C ALA A 266 3.28 35.85 -19.89
N SER A 267 2.90 36.64 -18.89
CA SER A 267 2.47 38.05 -18.94
C SER A 267 2.11 38.51 -17.53
#